data_AF-A0A2U1BC82-F1
#
_entry.id   AF-A0A2U1BC82-F1
#
_cell.length_a   1.000
_cell.length_b   1.000
_cell.length_c   1.000
_cell.angle_alpha   90.00
_cell.angle_beta   90.00
_cell.angle_gamma   90.00
#
_symmetry.space_group_name_H-M   'P 1'
#
loop_
_entity.id
_entity.type
_entity.pdbx_description
1 polymer ?
#
loop_
_entity_poly.entity_id
_entity_poly.type
_entity_poly.pdbx_seq_one_letter_code
_entity_poly.pdbx_strand_id
1 'polypeptide(L)'
;MGCAYGEFKRFFDGWEHVISEIPDAKRQALDEMGRAVLAEVKRQIIQRGVQDGRNHVRNWQRYRVGTRGGYVAIYPAKEKVQGKKASSRKITKYLEKGHAIRPPSGKAKRYKARINVDKVVLGKRNVIVPARQFYSFTRPRAEELAMRAAEKVLVKLENLFDL
;
A
#
# COMPACT_ATOMS: atom_id res chain seq x y z
N MET A 1 3.56 16.14 -1.87
CA MET A 1 2.17 16.05 -2.33
C MET A 1 1.32 15.71 -1.11
N GLY A 2 0.76 16.76 -0.50
CA GLY A 2 0.06 16.73 0.79
C GLY A 2 -1.44 16.93 0.65
N CYS A 3 -2.08 16.40 -0.40
CA CYS A 3 -3.52 16.52 -0.60
C CYS A 3 -4.35 15.49 0.18
N ALA A 4 -3.76 14.39 0.67
CA ALA A 4 -4.47 13.30 1.34
C ALA A 4 -4.86 13.57 2.83
N TYR A 5 -4.33 14.63 3.46
CA TYR A 5 -4.66 14.94 4.86
C TYR A 5 -5.98 15.70 5.01
N GLY A 6 -6.38 16.47 4.00
CA GLY A 6 -7.56 17.33 4.07
C GLY A 6 -8.88 16.58 3.94
N GLU A 7 -8.99 15.68 2.96
CA GLU A 7 -10.21 14.91 2.72
C GLU A 7 -10.49 13.93 3.86
N PHE A 8 -9.44 13.28 4.35
CA PHE A 8 -9.54 12.38 5.49
C PHE A 8 -10.03 13.07 6.77
N LYS A 9 -9.52 14.27 7.06
CA LYS A 9 -9.98 15.05 8.20
C LYS A 9 -11.45 15.47 8.02
N ARG A 10 -11.81 16.01 6.85
CA ARG A 10 -13.19 16.44 6.55
C ARG A 10 -14.19 15.29 6.65
N PHE A 11 -13.81 14.10 6.17
CA PHE A 11 -14.63 12.90 6.31
C PHE A 11 -14.96 12.64 7.79
N PHE A 12 -13.96 12.59 8.66
CA PHE A 12 -14.18 12.33 10.08
C PHE A 12 -14.86 13.50 10.81
N ASP A 13 -14.57 14.75 10.44
CA ASP A 13 -15.27 15.92 10.97
C ASP A 13 -16.79 15.83 10.69
N GLY A 14 -17.19 15.29 9.53
CA GLY A 14 -18.61 15.09 9.16
C GLY A 14 -19.32 13.95 9.90
N TRP A 15 -18.55 13.08 10.56
CA TRP A 15 -19.06 11.96 11.36
C TRP A 15 -18.84 12.18 12.87
N GLU A 16 -18.47 13.40 13.27
CA GLU A 16 -18.14 13.70 14.66
C GLU A 16 -19.33 13.43 15.60
N HIS A 17 -20.57 13.63 15.14
CA HIS A 17 -21.78 13.32 15.92
C HIS A 17 -21.89 11.83 16.28
N VAL A 18 -21.55 10.93 15.37
CA VAL A 18 -21.54 9.48 15.68
C VAL A 18 -20.34 9.11 16.55
N ILE A 19 -19.19 9.73 16.28
CA ILE A 19 -17.92 9.40 16.93
C ILE A 19 -17.85 9.91 18.37
N SER A 20 -18.47 11.05 18.66
CA SER A 20 -18.54 11.60 20.02
C SER A 20 -19.46 10.77 20.91
N GLU A 21 -20.56 10.25 20.36
CA GLU A 21 -21.57 9.50 21.11
C GLU A 21 -21.19 8.03 21.31
N ILE A 22 -20.52 7.40 20.33
CA ILE A 22 -20.23 5.96 20.37
C ILE A 22 -18.73 5.71 20.62
N PRO A 23 -18.37 5.17 21.80
CA PRO A 23 -17.01 4.72 22.07
C PRO A 23 -16.53 3.74 20.99
N ASP A 24 -15.27 3.90 20.57
CA ASP A 24 -14.64 3.09 19.53
C ASP A 24 -15.21 3.18 18.11
N ALA A 25 -16.26 3.97 17.82
CA ALA A 25 -16.81 4.11 16.45
C ALA A 25 -15.73 4.47 15.43
N LYS A 26 -14.89 5.46 15.76
CA LYS A 26 -13.73 5.86 14.95
C LYS A 26 -12.75 4.72 14.74
N ARG A 27 -12.50 3.91 15.77
CA ARG A 27 -11.59 2.76 15.69
C ARG A 27 -12.15 1.68 14.76
N GLN A 28 -13.45 1.37 14.87
CA GLN A 28 -14.13 0.42 13.98
C GLN A 28 -14.08 0.88 12.52
N ALA A 29 -14.34 2.16 12.26
CA ALA A 29 -14.21 2.74 10.93
C ALA A 29 -12.78 2.58 10.36
N LEU A 30 -11.75 2.88 11.16
CA LEU A 30 -10.35 2.70 10.77
C LEU A 30 -9.97 1.23 10.54
N ASP A 31 -10.53 0.31 11.32
CA ASP A 31 -10.33 -1.11 11.11
C ASP A 31 -10.88 -1.57 9.76
N GLU A 32 -12.10 -1.14 9.39
CA GLU A 32 -12.69 -1.47 8.10
C GLU A 32 -11.99 -0.79 6.92
N MET A 33 -11.52 0.45 7.09
CA MET A 33 -10.62 1.05 6.12
C MET A 33 -9.38 0.18 5.86
N GLY A 34 -8.74 -0.30 6.93
CA GLY A 34 -7.55 -1.14 6.84
C GLY A 34 -7.81 -2.44 6.11
N ARG A 35 -8.96 -3.07 6.37
CA ARG A 35 -9.40 -4.29 5.67
C ARG A 35 -9.63 -4.05 4.19
N ALA A 36 -10.33 -2.96 3.83
CA ALA A 36 -10.61 -2.61 2.45
C ALA A 36 -9.34 -2.34 1.64
N VAL A 37 -8.43 -1.51 2.17
CA VAL A 37 -7.16 -1.21 1.49
C VAL A 37 -6.25 -2.44 1.45
N LEU A 38 -6.23 -3.27 2.49
CA LEU A 38 -5.49 -4.53 2.48
C LEU A 38 -6.00 -5.48 1.40
N ALA A 39 -7.32 -5.57 1.20
CA ALA A 39 -7.92 -6.38 0.14
C ALA A 39 -7.50 -5.87 -1.25
N GLU A 40 -7.49 -4.55 -1.46
CA GLU A 40 -7.02 -3.95 -2.71
C GLU A 40 -5.54 -4.23 -2.97
N VAL A 41 -4.67 -4.11 -1.94
CA VAL A 41 -3.26 -4.48 -2.06
C VAL A 41 -3.12 -5.95 -2.48
N LYS A 42 -3.87 -6.86 -1.84
CA LYS A 42 -3.86 -8.29 -2.18
C LYS A 42 -4.36 -8.55 -3.61
N ARG A 43 -5.31 -7.76 -4.11
CA ARG A 43 -5.80 -7.80 -5.50
C ARG A 43 -4.72 -7.33 -6.47
N GLN A 44 -4.07 -6.20 -6.18
CA GLN A 44 -3.01 -5.63 -7.00
C GLN A 44 -1.79 -6.55 -7.08
N ILE A 45 -1.44 -7.28 -6.02
CA ILE A 45 -0.36 -8.29 -6.06
C ILE A 45 -0.60 -9.31 -7.19
N ILE A 46 -1.84 -9.77 -7.37
CA ILE A 46 -2.22 -10.68 -8.46
C ILE A 46 -2.19 -9.94 -9.80
N GLN A 47 -2.90 -8.80 -9.88
CA GLN A 47 -3.08 -8.05 -11.13
C GLN A 47 -1.74 -7.58 -11.73
N ARG A 48 -0.75 -7.32 -10.88
CA ARG A 48 0.61 -6.93 -11.30
C ARG A 48 1.52 -8.12 -11.62
N GLY A 49 1.01 -9.35 -11.58
CA GLY A 49 1.73 -10.54 -12.02
C GLY A 49 2.87 -10.94 -11.07
N VAL A 50 2.67 -10.82 -9.75
CA VAL A 50 3.58 -11.46 -8.79
C VAL A 50 3.43 -12.97 -8.93
N GLN A 51 4.48 -13.62 -9.46
CA GLN A 51 4.52 -15.06 -9.63
C GLN A 51 4.82 -15.73 -8.28
N ASP A 52 3.76 -16.10 -7.57
CA ASP A 52 3.84 -16.70 -6.25
C ASP A 52 2.75 -17.75 -6.10
N GLY A 53 3.04 -18.98 -6.53
CA GLY A 53 2.09 -20.07 -6.60
C GLY A 53 1.46 -20.48 -5.26
N ARG A 54 2.00 -20.02 -4.12
CA ARG A 54 1.43 -20.30 -2.78
C ARG A 54 0.95 -19.03 -2.06
N ASN A 55 0.82 -17.90 -2.77
CA ASN A 55 0.30 -16.64 -2.23
C ASN A 55 1.06 -16.08 -1.00
N HIS A 56 2.32 -16.46 -0.77
CA HIS A 56 3.14 -15.94 0.32
C HIS A 56 3.15 -14.40 0.40
N VAL A 57 3.40 -13.70 -0.71
CA VAL A 57 3.49 -12.23 -0.76
C VAL A 57 2.18 -11.59 -0.34
N ARG A 58 1.04 -12.16 -0.74
CA ARG A 58 -0.30 -11.73 -0.29
C ARG A 58 -0.50 -12.02 1.20
N ASN A 59 -0.07 -13.20 1.63
CA ASN A 59 -0.21 -13.68 3.00
C ASN A 59 0.72 -12.97 3.97
N TRP A 60 1.76 -12.27 3.51
CA TRP A 60 2.58 -11.39 4.35
C TRP A 60 1.94 -10.02 4.57
N GLN A 61 0.93 -9.62 3.79
CA GLN A 61 0.34 -8.30 3.93
C GLN A 61 -0.51 -8.20 5.20
N ARG A 62 -0.28 -7.14 5.99
CA ARG A 62 -0.99 -6.82 7.22
C ARG A 62 -1.41 -5.36 7.20
N TYR A 63 -2.43 -5.04 7.99
CA TYR A 63 -2.77 -3.67 8.33
C TYR A 63 -2.59 -3.46 9.83
N ARG A 64 -2.40 -2.20 10.25
CA ARG A 64 -2.49 -1.79 11.66
C ARG A 64 -3.16 -0.42 11.75
N VAL A 65 -3.98 -0.25 12.78
CA VAL A 65 -4.48 1.05 13.21
C VAL A 65 -3.45 1.66 14.17
N GLY A 66 -3.14 2.95 14.00
CA GLY A 66 -2.23 3.66 14.91
C GLY A 66 -2.81 3.73 16.34
N THR A 67 -1.96 3.71 17.36
CA THR A 67 -2.39 3.69 18.78
C THR A 67 -3.31 4.84 19.19
N ARG A 68 -3.15 6.01 18.55
CA ARG A 68 -4.02 7.18 18.78
C ARG A 68 -5.22 7.25 17.82
N GLY A 69 -5.50 6.20 17.05
CA GLY A 69 -6.64 6.17 16.12
C GLY A 69 -6.58 7.25 15.02
N GLY A 70 -5.39 7.69 14.61
CA GLY A 70 -5.24 8.77 13.63
C GLY A 70 -4.96 8.31 12.20
N TYR A 71 -4.55 7.05 12.00
CA TYR A 71 -4.17 6.54 10.69
C TYR A 71 -4.21 5.01 10.64
N VAL A 72 -4.24 4.50 9.40
CA VAL A 72 -4.12 3.07 9.10
C VAL A 72 -2.90 2.87 8.20
N ALA A 73 -2.09 1.86 8.49
CA ALA A 73 -0.92 1.54 7.69
C ALA A 73 -0.99 0.11 7.17
N ILE A 74 -0.78 -0.06 5.86
CA ILE A 74 -0.58 -1.37 5.22
C ILE A 74 0.91 -1.64 5.09
N TYR A 75 1.35 -2.83 5.49
CA TYR A 75 2.76 -3.20 5.47
C TYR A 75 2.93 -4.72 5.34
N PRO A 76 4.07 -5.18 4.81
CA PRO A 76 4.41 -6.59 4.86
C PRO A 76 4.95 -6.95 6.23
N ALA A 77 4.54 -8.11 6.74
CA ALA A 77 5.10 -8.73 7.93
C ALA A 77 6.63 -8.87 7.81
N LYS A 78 7.30 -8.95 8.97
CA LYS A 78 8.76 -9.15 9.04
C LYS A 78 9.03 -10.58 9.50
N GLU A 79 8.90 -11.51 8.58
CA GLU A 79 9.05 -12.95 8.84
C GLU A 79 10.31 -13.49 8.16
N LYS A 80 10.91 -14.53 8.75
CA LYS A 80 11.97 -15.31 8.11
C LYS A 80 11.33 -16.22 7.05
N VAL A 81 11.89 -16.23 5.84
CA VAL A 81 11.39 -17.07 4.75
C VAL A 81 12.28 -18.29 4.62
N GLN A 82 11.69 -19.49 4.65
CA GLN A 82 12.43 -20.74 4.60
C GLN A 82 13.33 -20.82 3.35
N GLY A 83 14.59 -21.21 3.55
CA GLY A 83 15.57 -21.32 2.47
C GLY A 83 16.02 -19.99 1.86
N LYS A 84 15.68 -18.83 2.45
CA LYS A 84 16.09 -17.52 1.95
C LYS A 84 16.80 -16.71 3.03
N LYS A 85 17.88 -16.01 2.64
CA LYS A 85 18.57 -15.03 3.50
C LYS A 85 17.75 -13.74 3.71
N ALA A 86 16.80 -13.45 2.82
CA ALA A 86 15.97 -12.25 2.87
C ALA A 86 14.67 -12.50 3.66
N SER A 87 14.25 -11.52 4.45
CA SER A 87 12.93 -11.53 5.10
C SER A 87 11.80 -11.22 4.11
N SER A 88 10.57 -11.60 4.46
CA SER A 88 9.37 -11.29 3.69
C SER A 88 9.23 -9.81 3.37
N ARG A 89 9.55 -8.92 4.32
CA ARG A 89 9.61 -7.46 4.11
C ARG A 89 10.64 -7.04 3.07
N LYS A 90 11.84 -7.63 3.06
CA LYS A 90 12.88 -7.33 2.05
C LYS A 90 12.44 -7.81 0.66
N ILE A 91 11.89 -9.03 0.58
CA ILE A 91 11.35 -9.60 -0.66
C ILE A 91 10.22 -8.72 -1.21
N THR A 92 9.26 -8.33 -0.35
CA THR A 92 8.17 -7.44 -0.73
C THR A 92 8.69 -6.09 -1.23
N LYS A 93 9.68 -5.49 -0.55
CA LYS A 93 10.29 -4.22 -0.98
C LYS A 93 10.92 -4.34 -2.37
N TYR A 94 11.59 -5.45 -2.65
CA TYR A 94 12.17 -5.73 -3.96
C TYR A 94 11.09 -5.90 -5.03
N LEU A 95 10.03 -6.64 -4.75
CA LEU A 95 8.89 -6.83 -5.65
C LEU A 95 8.07 -5.55 -5.87
N GLU A 96 8.06 -4.62 -4.91
CA GLU A 96 7.40 -3.32 -5.07
C GLU A 96 8.28 -2.36 -5.90
N LYS A 97 9.49 -2.08 -5.41
CA LYS A 97 10.32 -0.98 -5.92
C LYS A 97 11.23 -1.39 -7.08
N GLY A 98 11.50 -2.68 -7.23
CA GLY A 98 12.53 -3.18 -8.12
C GLY A 98 13.94 -2.98 -7.58
N HIS A 99 14.91 -2.97 -8.49
CA HIS A 99 16.32 -2.84 -8.16
C HIS A 99 17.05 -1.93 -9.12
N ALA A 100 18.07 -1.25 -8.59
CA ALA A 100 18.98 -0.47 -9.40
C ALA A 100 19.95 -1.39 -10.13
N ILE A 101 20.23 -1.06 -11.38
CA ILE A 101 21.32 -1.60 -12.17
C ILE A 101 22.36 -0.51 -12.42
N ARG A 102 23.58 -0.95 -12.73
CA ARG A 102 24.68 -0.03 -13.02
C ARG A 102 24.33 0.82 -14.25
N PRO A 103 24.43 2.16 -14.17
CA PRO A 103 24.25 3.00 -15.34
C PRO A 103 25.39 2.76 -16.36
N PRO A 104 25.15 3.01 -17.66
CA PRO A 104 26.20 2.97 -18.66
C PRO A 104 27.42 3.81 -18.22
N SER A 105 28.61 3.21 -18.21
CA SER A 105 29.84 3.89 -17.73
C SER A 105 30.90 4.10 -18.81
N GLY A 106 30.64 3.72 -20.06
CA GLY A 106 31.61 3.83 -21.14
C GLY A 106 31.58 5.20 -21.81
N LYS A 107 32.75 5.89 -21.84
CA LYS A 107 33.00 7.08 -22.67
C LYS A 107 33.62 6.75 -24.03
N ALA A 108 33.96 5.48 -24.27
CA ALA A 108 34.60 5.04 -25.50
C ALA A 108 33.64 5.20 -26.69
N LYS A 109 34.12 5.77 -27.81
CA LYS A 109 33.30 6.05 -29.01
C LYS A 109 32.54 4.83 -29.56
N ARG A 110 33.03 3.61 -29.33
CA ARG A 110 32.40 2.36 -29.81
C ARG A 110 31.55 1.65 -28.75
N TYR A 111 31.48 2.16 -27.53
CA TYR A 111 30.69 1.53 -26.47
C TYR A 111 29.20 1.75 -26.72
N LYS A 112 28.44 0.65 -26.74
CA LYS A 112 26.97 0.67 -26.74
C LYS A 112 26.46 -0.05 -25.51
N ALA A 113 25.70 0.65 -24.68
CA ALA A 113 25.09 0.06 -23.49
C ALA A 113 24.07 -1.02 -23.92
N ARG A 114 24.20 -2.23 -23.37
CA ARG A 114 23.24 -3.31 -23.59
C ARG A 114 22.10 -3.22 -22.57
N ILE A 115 21.38 -2.11 -22.60
CA ILE A 115 20.22 -1.88 -21.73
C ILE A 115 18.98 -1.83 -22.62
N ASN A 116 17.97 -2.62 -22.27
CA ASN A 116 16.66 -2.48 -22.88
C ASN A 116 15.97 -1.29 -22.22
N VAL A 117 15.98 -0.13 -22.90
CA VAL A 117 15.46 1.14 -22.40
C VAL A 117 13.96 1.10 -22.10
N ASP A 118 13.21 0.26 -22.81
CA ASP A 118 11.76 0.11 -22.60
C ASP A 118 11.43 -0.64 -21.30
N LYS A 119 12.40 -1.36 -20.74
CA LYS A 119 12.25 -2.16 -19.52
C LYS A 119 12.84 -1.49 -18.28
N VAL A 120 13.33 -0.25 -18.38
CA VAL A 120 13.99 0.44 -17.27
C VAL A 120 13.51 1.87 -17.12
N VAL A 121 13.57 2.38 -15.90
CA VAL A 121 13.37 3.79 -15.59
C VAL A 121 14.74 4.44 -15.45
N LEU A 122 15.02 5.42 -16.31
CA LEU A 122 16.26 6.20 -16.28
C LEU A 122 16.14 7.29 -15.20
N GLY A 123 16.88 7.12 -14.10
CA GLY A 123 17.06 8.16 -13.09
C GLY A 123 18.36 8.93 -13.30
N LYS A 124 18.48 10.10 -12.66
CA LYS A 124 19.66 10.99 -12.75
C LYS A 124 20.99 10.33 -12.31
N ARG A 125 20.93 9.34 -11.42
CA ARG A 125 22.11 8.63 -10.87
C ARG A 125 22.09 7.11 -11.09
N ASN A 126 20.93 6.52 -11.32
CA ASN A 126 20.74 5.08 -11.39
C ASN A 126 19.74 4.74 -12.50
N VAL A 127 19.93 3.57 -13.11
CA VAL A 127 18.92 2.95 -13.96
C VAL A 127 18.18 1.93 -13.10
N ILE A 128 16.85 1.97 -13.08
CA ILE A 128 16.04 1.10 -12.22
C ILE A 128 15.26 0.13 -13.10
N VAL A 129 15.33 -1.16 -12.80
CA VAL A 129 14.40 -2.15 -13.34
C VAL A 129 13.16 -2.12 -12.44
N PRO A 130 12.01 -1.56 -12.91
CA PRO A 130 10.79 -1.53 -12.11
C PRO A 130 10.29 -2.96 -11.86
N ALA A 131 9.73 -3.18 -10.68
CA ALA A 131 9.09 -4.45 -10.36
C ALA A 131 7.56 -4.34 -10.55
N ARG A 132 6.78 -4.90 -9.61
CA ARG A 132 5.33 -5.04 -9.77
C ARG A 132 4.56 -3.81 -9.31
N GLN A 133 5.12 -3.02 -8.38
CA GLN A 133 4.58 -1.74 -7.92
C GLN A 133 3.15 -1.81 -7.35
N PHE A 134 2.74 -2.95 -6.79
CA PHE A 134 1.36 -3.17 -6.33
C PHE A 134 0.90 -2.17 -5.26
N TYR A 135 1.77 -1.66 -4.38
CA TYR A 135 1.36 -0.57 -3.47
C TYR A 135 1.14 0.74 -4.22
N SER A 136 2.04 1.06 -5.17
CA SER A 136 1.92 2.26 -5.98
C SER A 136 0.63 2.27 -6.80
N PHE A 137 0.20 1.12 -7.32
CA PHE A 137 -1.08 0.96 -8.02
C PHE A 137 -2.31 0.91 -7.11
N THR A 138 -2.13 0.60 -5.82
CA THR A 138 -3.21 0.68 -4.82
C THR A 138 -3.50 2.14 -4.44
N ARG A 139 -2.47 2.98 -4.35
CA ARG A 139 -2.56 4.37 -3.85
C ARG A 139 -3.71 5.19 -4.41
N PRO A 140 -3.96 5.25 -5.75
CA PRO A 140 -5.02 6.09 -6.30
C PRO A 140 -6.43 5.70 -5.83
N ARG A 141 -6.65 4.43 -5.45
CA ARG A 141 -7.94 3.91 -5.02
C ARG A 141 -8.04 3.71 -3.51
N ALA A 142 -6.93 3.81 -2.80
CA ALA A 142 -6.85 3.49 -1.39
C ALA A 142 -7.76 4.39 -0.56
N GLU A 143 -7.81 5.69 -0.88
CA GLU A 143 -8.62 6.68 -0.18
C GLU A 143 -10.11 6.44 -0.36
N GLU A 144 -10.57 6.34 -1.61
CA GLU A 144 -11.97 6.04 -1.95
C GLU A 144 -12.46 4.75 -1.27
N LEU A 145 -11.69 3.65 -1.39
CA LEU A 145 -12.06 2.37 -0.79
C LEU A 145 -12.09 2.42 0.73
N ALA A 146 -11.17 3.17 1.33
CA ALA A 146 -11.12 3.33 2.77
C ALA A 146 -12.33 4.13 3.27
N MET A 147 -12.59 5.31 2.71
CA MET A 147 -13.71 6.17 3.12
C MET A 147 -15.05 5.46 2.93
N ARG A 148 -15.25 4.79 1.80
CA ARG A 148 -16.47 4.01 1.54
C ARG A 148 -16.66 2.86 2.54
N ALA A 149 -15.57 2.24 3.01
CA ALA A 149 -15.65 1.18 4.01
C ALA A 149 -15.96 1.75 5.40
N ALA A 150 -15.32 2.86 5.78
CA ALA A 150 -15.60 3.58 7.02
C ALA A 150 -17.05 4.06 7.09
N GLU A 151 -17.54 4.69 6.02
CA GLU A 151 -18.90 5.23 5.92
C GLU A 151 -19.95 4.16 6.19
N LYS A 152 -19.80 2.97 5.59
CA LYS A 152 -20.72 1.84 5.83
C LYS A 152 -20.82 1.46 7.31
N VAL A 153 -19.72 1.53 8.04
CA VAL A 153 -19.72 1.23 9.48
C VAL A 153 -20.39 2.35 10.26
N LEU A 154 -20.05 3.60 9.93
CA LEU A 154 -20.56 4.76 10.66
C LEU A 154 -22.07 4.94 10.43
N VAL A 155 -22.56 4.80 9.20
CA VAL A 155 -24.00 4.74 8.87
C VAL A 155 -24.68 3.61 9.65
N LYS A 156 -24.05 2.43 9.72
CA LYS A 156 -24.64 1.30 10.47
C LYS A 156 -24.74 1.62 11.96
N LEU A 157 -23.75 2.30 12.52
CA LEU A 157 -23.74 2.71 13.92
C LEU A 157 -24.76 3.81 14.18
N GLU A 158 -24.84 4.82 13.33
CA GLU A 158 -25.86 5.87 13.37
C GLU A 158 -27.29 5.28 13.43
N ASN A 159 -27.61 4.38 12.49
CA ASN A 159 -28.91 3.69 12.47
C ASN A 159 -29.14 2.76 13.67
N LEU A 160 -28.10 2.27 14.33
CA LEU A 160 -28.23 1.36 15.48
C LEU A 160 -28.53 2.12 16.77
N PHE A 161 -28.09 3.37 16.86
CA PHE A 161 -28.22 4.22 18.03
C PHE A 161 -29.22 5.37 17.83
N ASP A 162 -29.94 5.38 16.70
CA ASP A 162 -30.93 6.40 16.32
C ASP A 162 -30.36 7.83 16.41
N LEU A 163 -29.13 8.02 15.92
CA LEU A 163 -28.39 9.29 15.89
C LEU A 163 -28.60 10.11 14.61
#